data_AF-A0A6B3EEP1-F1
#
_entry.id   AF-A0A6B3EEP1-F1
#
_cell.length_a   1.000
_cell.length_b   1.000
_cell.length_c   1.000
_cell.angle_alpha   90.00
_cell.angle_beta   90.00
_cell.angle_gamma   90.00
#
_symmetry.space_group_name_H-M   'P 1'
#
loop_
_entity.id
_entity.type
_entity.pdbx_description
1 polymer ?
#
loop_
_entity_poly.entity_id
_entity_poly.type
_entity_poly.pdbx_seq_one_letter_code
_entity_poly.pdbx_strand_id
1 'polypeptide(L)'
;VALADAGVPGDHPQMIKAADWMLAEQIVRPGDWVVRRPDLPPGGWAFEFHNDNYPDIDDTAEVVLALRRVAHPDATRVDKAVRRAVDWNAG
;
A
#
# COMPACT_ATOMS: atom_id res chain seq x y z
N VAL A 1 -9.87 6.12 -2.73
CA VAL A 1 -10.46 5.95 -4.09
C VAL A 1 -11.42 7.07 -4.57
N ALA A 2 -12.10 7.79 -3.68
CA ALA A 2 -13.20 8.72 -4.03
C ALA A 2 -12.90 9.77 -5.12
N LEU A 3 -11.72 10.41 -5.13
CA LEU A 3 -11.38 11.40 -6.16
C LEU A 3 -11.32 10.76 -7.57
N ALA A 4 -10.78 9.55 -7.67
CA ALA A 4 -10.75 8.81 -8.93
C ALA A 4 -12.19 8.45 -9.37
N ASP A 5 -13.05 8.03 -8.44
CA ASP A 5 -14.45 7.73 -8.75
C ASP A 5 -15.25 8.99 -9.16
N ALA A 6 -14.87 10.16 -8.66
CA ALA A 6 -15.40 11.46 -9.07
C ALA A 6 -14.84 11.95 -10.42
N GLY A 7 -13.97 11.19 -11.09
CA GLY A 7 -13.44 11.51 -12.41
C GLY A 7 -12.16 12.34 -12.41
N VAL A 8 -11.50 12.52 -11.27
CA VAL A 8 -10.15 13.13 -11.24
C VAL A 8 -9.18 12.22 -12.00
N PRO A 9 -8.42 12.74 -12.99
CA PRO A 9 -7.47 11.94 -13.75
C PRO A 9 -6.42 11.28 -12.86
N GLY A 10 -6.05 10.04 -13.18
CA GLY A 10 -5.07 9.28 -12.39
C GLY A 10 -3.66 9.87 -12.39
N ASP A 11 -3.33 10.71 -13.37
CA ASP A 11 -2.06 11.45 -13.49
C ASP A 11 -2.13 12.86 -12.89
N HIS A 12 -3.26 13.23 -12.28
CA HIS A 12 -3.40 14.53 -11.62
C HIS A 12 -2.31 14.69 -10.53
N PRO A 13 -1.64 15.84 -10.40
CA PRO A 13 -0.49 16.00 -9.49
C PRO A 13 -0.77 15.61 -8.03
N GLN A 14 -1.99 15.85 -7.55
CA GLN A 14 -2.38 15.46 -6.19
C GLN A 14 -2.62 13.95 -6.03
N MET A 15 -3.02 13.25 -7.10
CA MET A 15 -3.13 11.78 -7.09
C MET A 15 -1.73 11.16 -7.00
N ILE A 16 -0.78 11.69 -7.77
CA ILE A 16 0.63 11.27 -7.72
C ILE A 16 1.22 11.52 -6.33
N LYS A 17 1.03 12.72 -5.78
CA LYS A 17 1.51 13.07 -4.44
C LYS A 17 0.93 12.16 -3.34
N ALA A 18 -0.34 11.81 -3.43
CA ALA A 18 -0.97 10.88 -2.49
C ALA A 18 -0.38 9.46 -2.64
N ALA A 19 -0.15 8.99 -3.86
CA ALA A 19 0.51 7.72 -4.11
C ALA A 19 1.94 7.70 -3.56
N ASP A 20 2.73 8.75 -3.77
CA ASP A 20 4.08 8.86 -3.22
C ASP A 20 4.11 8.74 -1.70
N TRP A 21 3.14 9.38 -1.03
CA TRP A 21 3.00 9.26 0.42
C TRP A 21 2.66 7.83 0.83
N MET A 22 1.64 7.21 0.23
CA MET A 22 1.30 5.80 0.54
C MET A 22 2.48 4.85 0.27
N LEU A 23 3.23 5.04 -0.81
CA LEU A 23 4.42 4.24 -1.12
C LEU A 23 5.53 4.40 -0.08
N ALA A 24 5.63 5.56 0.59
CA ALA A 24 6.60 5.81 1.64
C ALA A 24 6.20 5.12 2.96
N GLU A 25 4.90 4.97 3.22
CA GLU A 25 4.35 4.35 4.43
C GLU A 25 4.27 2.81 4.35
N GLN A 26 4.71 2.18 3.26
CA GLN A 26 4.65 0.71 3.17
C GLN A 26 5.58 0.07 4.22
N ILE A 27 5.02 -0.84 5.01
CA ILE A 27 5.75 -1.54 6.05
C ILE A 27 6.57 -2.67 5.41
N VAL A 28 7.89 -2.50 5.41
CA VAL A 28 8.86 -3.47 4.87
C VAL A 28 9.70 -4.12 5.97
N ARG A 29 9.15 -4.19 7.19
CA ARG A 29 9.77 -4.85 8.34
C ARG A 29 8.78 -5.79 9.05
N PRO A 30 9.28 -6.84 9.74
CA PRO A 30 8.45 -7.72 10.57
C PRO A 30 7.67 -6.97 11.66
N GLY A 31 6.46 -7.45 11.95
CA GLY A 31 5.66 -7.09 13.12
C GLY A 31 5.20 -8.34 13.88
N ASP A 32 4.31 -8.20 14.87
CA ASP A 32 3.92 -9.31 15.78
C ASP A 32 3.27 -10.51 15.06
N TRP A 33 2.69 -10.27 13.89
CA TRP A 33 2.10 -11.31 13.03
C TRP A 33 3.11 -12.42 12.63
N VAL A 34 4.43 -12.14 12.65
CA VAL A 34 5.46 -13.15 12.34
C VAL A 34 5.46 -14.33 13.30
N VAL A 35 4.93 -14.17 14.52
CA VAL A 35 4.78 -15.29 15.47
C VAL A 35 3.95 -16.43 14.84
N ARG A 36 2.96 -16.08 14.01
CA ARG A 36 2.11 -17.06 13.31
C ARG A 36 2.54 -17.34 11.87
N ARG A 37 3.32 -16.44 11.26
CA ARG A 37 3.75 -16.47 9.86
C ARG A 37 5.23 -16.03 9.75
N PRO A 38 6.19 -16.83 10.25
CA PRO A 38 7.58 -16.40 10.38
C PRO A 38 8.30 -16.20 9.04
N ASP A 39 7.88 -16.94 8.01
CA ASP A 39 8.50 -16.92 6.68
C ASP A 39 7.79 -16.00 5.68
N LEU A 40 6.68 -15.36 6.09
CA LEU A 40 5.92 -14.45 5.24
C LEU A 40 6.65 -13.10 5.15
N PRO A 41 7.03 -12.61 3.96
CA PRO A 41 7.67 -11.31 3.82
C PRO A 41 6.72 -10.16 4.16
N PRO A 42 7.20 -9.05 4.76
CA PRO A 42 6.38 -7.89 5.07
C PRO A 42 5.93 -7.13 3.80
N GLY A 43 4.74 -6.53 3.84
CA GLY A 43 4.25 -5.73 2.72
C GLY A 43 2.97 -4.91 2.97
N GLY A 44 2.47 -4.84 4.21
CA GLY A 44 1.21 -4.17 4.54
C GLY A 44 1.32 -2.67 4.84
N TRP A 45 0.18 -2.09 5.18
CA TRP A 45 0.02 -0.76 5.77
C TRP A 45 -0.73 -0.88 7.09
N ALA A 46 -0.55 0.11 7.95
CA ALA A 46 -1.31 0.27 9.18
C ALA A 46 -2.26 1.47 9.06
N PHE A 47 -3.35 1.46 9.81
CA PHE A 47 -4.24 2.61 9.98
C PHE A 47 -3.52 3.90 10.44
N GLU A 48 -2.58 3.76 11.38
CA GLU A 48 -1.88 4.87 12.03
C GLU A 48 -0.56 5.20 11.33
N PHE A 49 -0.13 6.46 11.40
CA PHE A 49 1.11 6.92 10.76
C PHE A 49 2.39 6.24 11.27
N HIS A 50 2.41 5.78 12.53
CA HIS A 50 3.62 5.23 13.16
C HIS A 50 3.30 3.96 13.92
N ASN A 51 2.90 2.92 13.18
CA ASN A 51 2.53 1.64 13.76
C ASN A 51 2.98 0.43 12.92
N ASP A 52 4.25 0.42 12.53
CA ASP A 52 4.74 -0.62 11.62
C ASP A 52 4.76 -2.04 12.21
N ASN A 53 4.51 -2.19 13.52
CA ASN A 53 4.39 -3.49 14.16
C ASN A 53 3.03 -4.14 13.92
N TYR A 54 2.01 -3.35 13.55
CA TYR A 54 0.62 -3.78 13.41
C TYR A 54 0.00 -3.32 12.07
N PRO A 55 0.52 -3.80 10.92
CA PRO A 55 -0.21 -3.68 9.67
C PRO A 55 -1.52 -4.49 9.74
N ASP A 56 -2.55 -3.99 9.06
CA ASP A 56 -3.87 -4.61 8.99
C ASP A 56 -4.26 -4.91 7.53
N ILE A 57 -5.23 -5.80 7.36
CA ILE A 57 -5.60 -6.42 6.07
C ILE A 57 -6.43 -5.45 5.22
N ASP A 58 -7.31 -4.68 5.86
CA ASP A 58 -8.26 -3.79 5.21
C ASP A 58 -7.62 -2.49 4.72
N ASP A 59 -6.77 -1.84 5.51
CA ASP A 59 -5.99 -0.69 5.05
C ASP A 59 -5.00 -1.10 3.96
N THR A 60 -4.37 -2.27 4.09
CA THR A 60 -3.52 -2.82 3.02
C THR A 60 -4.30 -3.01 1.72
N ALA A 61 -5.52 -3.57 1.78
CA ALA A 61 -6.34 -3.75 0.59
C ALA A 61 -6.78 -2.41 -0.03
N GLU A 62 -7.22 -1.45 0.79
CA GLU A 62 -7.66 -0.13 0.31
C GLU A 62 -6.50 0.66 -0.33
N VAL A 63 -5.30 0.60 0.26
CA VAL A 63 -4.11 1.24 -0.34
C VAL A 63 -3.76 0.59 -1.68
N VAL A 64 -3.84 -0.74 -1.80
CA VAL A 64 -3.65 -1.43 -3.09
C VAL A 64 -4.68 -0.94 -4.12
N LEU A 65 -5.96 -0.86 -3.76
CA LEU A 65 -7.00 -0.34 -4.66
C LEU A 65 -6.72 1.10 -5.08
N ALA A 66 -6.32 1.97 -4.14
CA ALA A 66 -6.00 3.36 -4.41
C ALA A 66 -4.80 3.49 -5.36
N LEU A 67 -3.69 2.79 -5.10
CA LEU A 67 -2.49 2.81 -5.94
C LEU A 67 -2.79 2.37 -7.38
N ARG A 68 -3.69 1.40 -7.57
CA ARG A 68 -4.11 0.92 -8.90
C ARG A 68 -4.94 1.93 -9.70
N ARG A 69 -5.40 3.03 -9.08
CA ARG A 69 -6.11 4.13 -9.75
C ARG A 69 -5.20 5.28 -10.17
N VAL A 70 -3.92 5.27 -9.79
CA VAL A 70 -2.96 6.36 -10.05
C VAL A 70 -2.07 6.01 -11.25
N ALA A 71 -1.97 6.92 -12.21
CA ALA A 71 -1.05 6.82 -13.34
C ALA A 71 0.32 7.40 -12.93
N HIS A 72 0.99 6.70 -12.01
CA HIS A 72 2.25 7.15 -11.42
C HIS A 72 3.40 7.10 -12.46
N PRO A 73 4.29 8.12 -12.53
CA PRO A 73 5.38 8.14 -13.50
C PRO A 73 6.40 7.00 -13.29
N ASP A 74 6.54 6.51 -12.05
CA ASP A 74 7.27 5.28 -11.73
C ASP A 74 6.30 4.13 -11.48
N ALA A 75 5.77 3.55 -12.55
CA ALA A 75 4.85 2.41 -12.48
C ALA A 75 5.51 1.16 -11.87
N THR A 76 6.82 0.97 -12.08
CA THR A 76 7.55 -0.18 -11.56
C THR A 76 7.61 -0.16 -10.03
N ARG A 77 7.79 1.01 -9.41
CA ARG A 77 7.75 1.16 -7.95
C ARG A 77 6.37 0.82 -7.41
N VAL A 78 5.30 1.27 -8.07
CA VAL A 78 3.91 0.95 -7.69
C VAL A 78 3.66 -0.56 -7.79
N ASP A 79 4.02 -1.19 -8.91
CA ASP A 79 3.78 -2.62 -9.12
C ASP A 79 4.52 -3.50 -8.09
N LYS A 80 5.75 -3.13 -7.74
CA LYS A 80 6.51 -3.82 -6.68
C LYS A 80 5.84 -3.70 -5.31
N ALA A 81 5.36 -2.49 -4.97
CA ALA A 81 4.66 -2.26 -3.70
C ALA A 81 3.34 -3.05 -3.63
N VAL A 82 2.54 -3.01 -4.70
CA VAL A 82 1.29 -3.77 -4.81
C VAL A 82 1.55 -5.27 -4.71
N ARG A 83 2.58 -5.79 -5.39
CA ARG A 83 2.90 -7.22 -5.33
C ARG A 83 3.25 -7.67 -3.91
N ARG A 84 4.15 -6.95 -3.22
CA ARG A 84 4.48 -7.24 -1.81
C ARG A 84 3.24 -7.26 -0.93
N ALA A 85 2.34 -6.30 -1.14
CA ALA A 85 1.12 -6.17 -0.36
C ALA A 85 0.16 -7.33 -0.60
N VAL A 86 -0.05 -7.72 -1.86
CA VAL A 86 -0.91 -8.87 -2.20
C VAL A 86 -0.34 -10.16 -1.64
N ASP A 87 0.98 -10.38 -1.77
CA ASP A 87 1.66 -11.55 -1.22
C ASP A 87 1.50 -11.61 0.32
N TRP A 88 1.71 -10.48 1.01
CA TRP A 88 1.51 -10.38 2.46
C TRP A 88 0.04 -10.60 2.89
N ASN A 89 -0.92 -10.05 2.14
CA ASN A 89 -2.33 -10.11 2.47
C ASN A 89 -2.93 -11.52 2.23
N ALA A 90 -2.37 -12.29 1.30
CA ALA A 90 -2.77 -13.67 1.03
C ALA A 90 -2.22 -14.68 2.06
N GLY A 91 -1.07 -14.36 2.67
CA GLY A 91 -0.49 -15.09 3.80
C GLY A 91 0.38 -16.30 3.47
#